data_AF-A0A3P8KC25-F1
#
_entry.id   AF-A0A3P8KC25-F1
#
_cell.length_a   1.000
_cell.length_b   1.000
_cell.length_c   1.000
_cell.angle_alpha   90.00
_cell.angle_beta   90.00
_cell.angle_gamma   90.00
#
_symmetry.space_group_name_H-M   'P 1'
#
loop_
_entity.id
_entity.type
_entity.pdbx_description
1 polymer ?
#
loop_
_entity_poly.entity_id
_entity_poly.type
_entity_poly.pdbx_seq_one_letter_code
_entity_poly.pdbx_strand_id
1 'polypeptide(L)'
;MEVAAPLSTRIDVFMNANKRFHLAIAEATGNDHLIRTLSGLMDEMARLVALGFNVQRIKPEIKHDHNAMIDAFIEGDAKRVEFIARRHIETFQAMTLEKIYATLSKEGTLLPVLPREIFG
;
A
#
# COMPACT_ATOMS: atom_id res chain seq x y z
N MET A 1 0.55 10.12 -31.16
CA MET A 1 0.13 8.89 -30.46
C MET A 1 0.87 8.86 -29.14
N GLU A 2 0.20 9.20 -28.04
CA GLU A 2 0.84 9.23 -26.73
C GLU A 2 1.02 7.78 -26.25
N VAL A 3 2.26 7.31 -26.23
CA VAL A 3 2.58 5.96 -25.74
C VAL A 3 2.45 6.00 -24.22
N ALA A 4 1.48 5.26 -23.67
CA ALA A 4 1.31 5.15 -22.23
C ALA A 4 2.62 4.68 -21.58
N ALA A 5 3.04 5.38 -20.52
CA ALA A 5 4.28 5.07 -19.81
C ALA A 5 4.35 3.58 -19.36
N PRO A 6 5.55 2.99 -19.23
CA PRO A 6 5.73 1.64 -18.73
C PRO A 6 4.97 1.38 -17.42
N LEU A 7 4.50 0.16 -17.20
CA LEU A 7 3.74 -0.18 -15.99
C LEU A 7 4.54 0.07 -14.71
N SER A 8 5.84 -0.26 -14.72
CA SER A 8 6.75 0.04 -13.60
C SER A 8 6.72 1.51 -13.23
N THR A 9 6.90 2.41 -14.21
CA THR A 9 6.83 3.86 -14.01
C THR A 9 5.49 4.30 -13.43
N ARG A 10 4.37 3.69 -13.88
CA ARG A 10 3.04 4.00 -13.35
C ARG A 10 2.86 3.51 -11.92
N ILE A 11 3.43 2.35 -11.57
CA ILE A 11 3.47 1.83 -10.20
C ILE A 11 4.31 2.76 -9.31
N ASP A 12 5.48 3.20 -9.77
CA ASP A 12 6.35 4.11 -9.02
C ASP A 12 5.66 5.43 -8.71
N VAL A 13 5.00 6.03 -9.71
CA VAL A 13 4.21 7.26 -9.53
C VAL A 13 3.08 7.05 -8.52
N PHE A 14 2.38 5.92 -8.61
CA PHE A 14 1.32 5.57 -7.67
C PHE A 14 1.85 5.42 -6.24
N MET A 15 2.93 4.65 -6.04
CA MET A 15 3.51 4.41 -4.73
C MET A 15 4.13 5.67 -4.13
N ASN A 16 4.71 6.55 -4.95
CA ASN A 16 5.22 7.84 -4.49
C ASN A 16 4.09 8.75 -3.99
N ALA A 17 2.98 8.83 -4.74
CA ALA A 17 1.80 9.58 -4.31
C ALA A 17 1.20 9.01 -3.01
N ASN A 18 1.13 7.67 -2.91
CA ASN A 18 0.71 6.98 -1.70
C ASN A 18 1.58 7.34 -0.50
N LYS A 19 2.91 7.26 -0.67
CA LYS A 19 3.91 7.64 0.35
C LYS A 19 3.71 9.06 0.84
N ARG A 20 3.62 10.01 -0.08
CA ARG A 20 3.44 11.43 0.25
C ARG A 20 2.14 11.69 1.02
N PHE A 21 1.05 11.01 0.65
CA PHE A 21 -0.23 11.15 1.35
C PHE A 21 -0.13 10.73 2.82
N HIS A 22 0.36 9.52 3.08
CA HIS A 22 0.47 9.02 4.45
C HIS A 22 1.52 9.76 5.29
N LEU A 23 2.63 10.21 4.67
CA LEU A 23 3.63 11.03 5.38
C LEU A 23 3.08 12.41 5.74
N ALA A 24 2.26 13.03 4.89
CA ALA A 24 1.63 14.31 5.23
C ALA A 24 0.73 14.19 6.48
N ILE A 25 0.03 13.06 6.65
CA ILE A 25 -0.75 12.78 7.86
C ILE A 25 0.17 12.62 9.07
N ALA A 26 1.26 11.86 8.93
CA ALA A 26 2.23 11.67 10.02
C ALA A 26 2.93 12.98 10.42
N GLU A 27 3.29 13.83 9.46
CA GLU A 27 3.86 15.16 9.67
C GLU A 27 2.93 16.05 10.51
N ALA A 28 1.62 15.99 10.26
CA ALA A 28 0.63 16.75 11.03
C ALA A 28 0.57 16.37 12.52
N THR A 29 1.12 15.20 12.91
CA THR A 29 1.20 14.80 14.32
C THR A 29 2.39 15.40 15.07
N GLY A 30 3.38 15.96 14.36
CA GLY A 30 4.64 16.44 14.94
C GLY A 30 5.54 15.35 15.53
N ASN A 31 5.26 14.06 15.25
CA ASN A 31 6.02 12.94 15.77
C ASN A 31 7.08 12.46 14.77
N ASP A 32 8.29 12.97 14.91
CA ASP A 32 9.42 12.61 14.03
C ASP A 32 9.76 11.12 14.03
N HIS A 33 9.53 10.42 15.14
CA HIS A 33 9.75 8.98 15.21
C HIS A 33 8.73 8.25 14.33
N LEU A 34 7.45 8.65 14.38
CA LEU A 34 6.41 8.09 13.52
C LEU A 34 6.72 8.32 12.04
N ILE A 35 7.13 9.52 11.65
CA ILE A 35 7.47 9.86 10.26
C ILE A 35 8.59 8.97 9.73
N ARG A 36 9.68 8.79 10.50
CA ARG A 36 10.82 7.94 10.11
C ARG A 36 10.40 6.48 9.96
N THR A 37 9.68 5.95 10.94
CA THR A 37 9.21 4.55 10.94
C THR A 37 8.28 4.30 9.75
N LEU A 38 7.31 5.20 9.52
CA LEU A 38 6.36 5.07 8.43
C LEU A 38 7.04 5.20 7.06
N SER A 39 7.97 6.15 6.89
CA SER A 39 8.70 6.30 5.62
C SER A 39 9.43 5.01 5.23
N GLY A 40 10.13 4.38 6.18
CA GLY A 40 10.82 3.10 5.92
C GLY A 40 9.87 1.97 5.57
N LEU A 41 8.75 1.85 6.28
CA LEU A 41 7.72 0.84 6.00
C LEU A 41 7.12 1.01 4.60
N MET A 42 6.88 2.25 4.17
CA MET A 42 6.33 2.54 2.86
C MET A 42 7.30 2.25 1.72
N ASP A 43 8.61 2.42 1.94
CA ASP A 43 9.64 2.05 0.97
C ASP A 43 9.71 0.52 0.79
N GLU A 44 9.56 -0.25 1.86
CA GLU A 44 9.45 -1.71 1.78
C GLU A 44 8.16 -2.14 1.07
N MET A 45 7.03 -1.54 1.41
CA MET A 45 5.75 -1.80 0.74
C MET A 45 5.84 -1.53 -0.77
N ALA A 46 6.52 -0.46 -1.20
CA ALA A 46 6.70 -0.17 -2.63
C ALA A 46 7.47 -1.26 -3.37
N ARG A 47 8.49 -1.85 -2.74
CA ARG A 47 9.23 -2.99 -3.31
C ARG A 47 8.34 -4.22 -3.48
N LEU A 48 7.55 -4.54 -2.45
CA LEU A 48 6.62 -5.67 -2.46
C LEU A 48 5.53 -5.51 -3.55
N VAL A 49 5.00 -4.30 -3.70
CA VAL A 49 4.02 -3.98 -4.75
C VAL A 49 4.65 -4.11 -6.14
N ALA A 50 5.86 -3.58 -6.33
CA ALA A 50 6.57 -3.71 -7.59
C ALA A 50 6.80 -5.19 -7.97
N LEU A 51 7.18 -6.03 -7.00
CA LEU A 51 7.35 -7.48 -7.21
C LEU A 51 6.03 -8.17 -7.61
N GLY A 52 4.96 -7.97 -6.84
CA GLY A 52 3.69 -8.65 -7.06
C GLY A 52 2.98 -8.22 -8.35
N PHE A 53 2.91 -6.91 -8.61
CA PHE A 53 2.06 -6.34 -9.66
C PHE A 53 2.76 -6.19 -11.01
N ASN A 54 4.07 -5.93 -11.04
CA ASN A 54 4.79 -5.77 -12.30
C ASN A 54 4.88 -7.10 -13.07
N VAL A 55 5.13 -8.20 -12.37
CA VAL A 55 5.18 -9.55 -12.97
C VAL A 55 3.84 -9.94 -13.59
N GLN A 56 2.75 -9.60 -12.91
CA GLN A 56 1.39 -9.91 -13.37
C GLN A 56 0.84 -8.90 -14.37
N ARG A 57 1.54 -7.78 -14.60
CA ARG A 57 1.15 -6.68 -15.49
C ARG A 57 -0.21 -6.04 -15.13
N ILE A 58 -0.56 -6.05 -13.84
CA ILE A 58 -1.80 -5.46 -13.32
C ILE A 58 -1.47 -4.19 -12.53
N LYS A 59 -2.35 -3.19 -12.57
CA LYS A 59 -2.20 -1.97 -11.79
C LYS A 59 -2.91 -2.10 -10.43
N PRO A 60 -2.29 -1.66 -9.32
CA PRO A 60 -3.02 -1.50 -8.05
C PRO A 60 -4.07 -0.38 -8.14
N GLU A 61 -5.25 -0.61 -7.57
CA GLU A 61 -6.36 0.36 -7.58
C GLU A 61 -6.98 0.52 -6.19
N ILE A 62 -6.82 1.71 -5.60
CA ILE A 62 -7.34 2.05 -4.27
C ILE A 62 -7.69 3.54 -4.12
N LYS A 63 -7.84 4.26 -5.24
CA LYS A 63 -7.97 5.73 -5.25
C LYS A 63 -9.17 6.25 -4.44
N HIS A 64 -10.24 5.46 -4.32
CA HIS A 64 -11.48 5.87 -3.67
C HIS A 64 -11.30 6.06 -2.15
N ASP A 65 -10.37 5.34 -1.52
CA ASP A 65 -10.23 5.37 -0.06
C ASP A 65 -9.55 6.65 0.44
N HIS A 66 -8.59 7.22 -0.31
CA HIS A 66 -7.92 8.46 0.08
C HIS A 66 -8.87 9.66 0.08
N ASN A 67 -9.76 9.76 -0.91
CA ASN A 67 -10.76 10.82 -0.94
C ASN A 67 -11.71 10.72 0.26
N ALA A 68 -12.20 9.50 0.55
CA ALA A 68 -13.05 9.28 1.71
C ALA A 68 -12.34 9.61 3.04
N MET A 69 -11.03 9.38 3.13
CA MET A 69 -10.23 9.76 4.30
C MET A 69 -10.07 11.27 4.42
N ILE A 70 -9.84 11.97 3.29
CA ILE A 70 -9.77 13.44 3.25
C ILE A 70 -11.09 14.05 3.72
N ASP A 71 -12.23 13.54 3.24
CA ASP A 71 -13.54 14.01 3.66
C ASP A 71 -13.73 13.84 5.17
N ALA A 72 -13.34 12.68 5.72
CA ALA A 72 -13.40 12.43 7.16
C ALA A 72 -12.47 13.36 7.98
N PHE A 73 -11.30 13.73 7.44
CA PHE A 73 -10.44 14.75 8.06
C PHE A 73 -11.11 16.13 8.06
N ILE A 74 -11.74 16.53 6.95
CA ILE A 74 -12.44 17.82 6.82
C ILE A 74 -13.61 17.90 7.81
N GLU A 75 -14.34 16.80 7.99
CA GLU A 75 -15.44 16.67 8.95
C GLU A 75 -14.96 16.61 10.41
N GLY A 76 -13.67 16.39 10.66
CA GLY A 76 -13.10 16.22 12.01
C GLY A 76 -13.44 14.88 12.67
N ASP A 77 -13.87 13.87 11.91
CA ASP A 77 -14.24 12.56 12.43
C ASP A 77 -13.02 11.62 12.49
N ALA A 78 -12.28 11.73 13.60
CA ALA A 78 -11.08 10.94 13.83
C ALA A 78 -11.34 9.41 13.81
N LYS A 79 -12.51 8.95 14.26
CA LYS A 79 -12.84 7.52 14.27
C LYS A 79 -13.08 7.00 12.85
N ARG A 80 -13.74 7.80 12.01
CA ARG A 80 -13.96 7.48 10.60
C ARG A 80 -12.64 7.48 9.83
N VAL A 81 -11.74 8.44 10.09
CA VAL A 81 -10.38 8.44 9.52
C VAL A 81 -9.65 7.15 9.87
N GLU A 82 -9.62 6.77 11.15
CA GLU A 82 -8.97 5.55 11.63
C GLU A 82 -9.54 4.29 10.95
N PHE A 83 -10.87 4.19 10.89
CA PHE A 83 -11.55 3.07 10.25
C PHE A 83 -11.19 2.94 8.77
N ILE A 84 -11.24 4.04 8.02
CA ILE A 84 -10.90 4.05 6.59
C ILE A 84 -9.42 3.69 6.40
N ALA A 85 -8.52 4.26 7.20
CA ALA A 85 -7.08 3.99 7.12
C ALA A 85 -6.75 2.52 7.38
N ARG A 86 -7.33 1.92 8.42
CA ARG A 86 -7.16 0.50 8.74
C ARG A 86 -7.63 -0.38 7.58
N ARG A 87 -8.87 -0.19 7.13
CA ARG A 87 -9.45 -0.97 6.03
C ARG A 87 -8.62 -0.85 4.76
N HIS A 88 -8.15 0.34 4.45
CA HIS A 88 -7.30 0.63 3.29
C HIS A 88 -6.00 -0.18 3.35
N ILE A 89 -5.29 -0.13 4.47
CA ILE A 89 -4.03 -0.85 4.69
C ILE A 89 -4.24 -2.37 4.59
N GLU A 90 -5.25 -2.90 5.29
CA GLU A 90 -5.55 -4.34 5.31
C GLU A 90 -5.91 -4.87 3.91
N THR A 91 -6.75 -4.13 3.19
CA THR A 91 -7.16 -4.50 1.82
C THR A 91 -5.94 -4.50 0.90
N PHE A 92 -5.11 -3.46 0.97
CA PHE A 92 -3.94 -3.36 0.10
C PHE A 92 -2.87 -4.43 0.41
N GLN A 93 -2.69 -4.74 1.69
CA GLN A 93 -1.80 -5.81 2.14
C GLN A 93 -2.26 -7.15 1.58
N ALA A 94 -3.54 -7.49 1.74
CA ALA A 94 -4.10 -8.75 1.23
C ALA A 94 -3.93 -8.89 -0.29
N MET A 95 -4.24 -7.83 -1.05
CA MET A 95 -4.04 -7.80 -2.50
C MET A 95 -2.56 -7.99 -2.88
N THR A 96 -1.66 -7.31 -2.17
CA THR A 96 -0.22 -7.39 -2.47
C THR A 96 0.34 -8.78 -2.19
N LEU A 97 -0.04 -9.39 -1.05
CA LEU A 97 0.36 -10.76 -0.72
C LEU A 97 -0.17 -11.77 -1.72
N GLU A 98 -1.44 -11.69 -2.11
CA GLU A 98 -2.03 -12.54 -3.15
C GLU A 98 -1.18 -12.48 -4.44
N LYS A 99 -0.78 -11.28 -4.85
CA LYS A 99 0.03 -11.09 -6.06
C LYS A 99 1.45 -11.63 -5.91
N ILE A 100 2.08 -11.43 -4.76
CA ILE A 100 3.41 -12.01 -4.51
C ILE A 100 3.34 -13.54 -4.55
N TYR A 101 2.36 -14.15 -3.89
CA TYR A 101 2.23 -15.62 -3.88
C TYR A 101 1.97 -16.20 -5.27
N ALA A 102 1.14 -15.54 -6.08
CA ALA A 102 0.91 -15.95 -7.46
C ALA A 102 2.16 -15.79 -8.33
N THR A 103 2.95 -14.73 -8.12
CA THR A 103 4.25 -14.53 -8.78
C THR A 103 5.24 -15.64 -8.42
N LEU A 104 5.46 -15.91 -7.13
CA LEU A 104 6.41 -16.91 -6.65
C LEU A 104 6.04 -18.34 -7.08
N SER A 105 4.75 -18.69 -7.02
CA SER A 105 4.25 -20.00 -7.47
C SER A 105 4.52 -20.24 -8.96
N LYS A 106 4.43 -19.20 -9.78
CA LYS A 106 4.65 -19.29 -11.23
C LYS A 106 6.12 -19.48 -11.60
N GLU A 107 7.04 -19.02 -10.76
CA GLU A 107 8.49 -19.12 -10.96
C GLU A 107 9.08 -20.43 -10.40
N GLY A 108 8.26 -21.32 -9.83
CA GLY A 108 8.72 -22.57 -9.23
C GLY A 108 9.38 -22.39 -7.85
N THR A 109 9.20 -21.22 -7.23
CA THR A 109 9.76 -20.90 -5.91
C THR A 109 8.84 -21.47 -4.81
N LEU A 110 9.41 -22.22 -3.86
CA LEU A 110 8.68 -22.74 -2.70
C LEU A 110 8.15 -21.58 -1.86
N LEU A 111 6.84 -21.54 -1.63
CA LEU A 111 6.21 -20.54 -0.77
C LEU A 111 6.61 -20.76 0.70
N PRO A 112 6.97 -19.70 1.45
CA PRO A 112 7.08 -19.83 2.90
C PRO A 112 5.68 -20.11 3.46
N VAL A 113 5.49 -21.32 3.99
CA VAL A 113 4.27 -21.70 4.70
C VAL A 113 4.17 -20.82 5.94
N LEU A 114 3.18 -19.92 5.99
CA LEU A 114 2.82 -19.24 7.24
C LEU A 114 2.10 -20.24 8.14
N PRO A 115 2.60 -20.56 9.35
CA PRO A 115 1.83 -21.30 10.32
C PRO A 115 0.62 -20.45 10.70
N ARG A 116 -0.57 -20.89 10.30
CA ARG A 116 -1.80 -20.48 10.96
C ARG A 116 -1.73 -21.05 12.36
N GLU A 117 -1.52 -20.23 13.39
CA GLU A 117 -1.93 -20.38 14.81
C GLU A 117 -1.08 -19.45 15.71
N ILE A 118 -1.46 -18.18 15.91
CA ILE A 118 -1.30 -17.46 17.20
C ILE A 118 -2.40 -16.38 17.30
N PHE A 119 -3.63 -16.80 17.59
CA PHE A 119 -4.60 -16.00 18.33
C PHE A 119 -5.43 -16.99 19.16
N GLY A 120 -4.91 -17.29 20.34
CA GLY A 120 -5.53 -18.04 21.43
C GLY A 120 -4.99 -17.47 22.73
#